data_AF-A0A1Y4J868-F1
#
_entry.id   AF-A0A1Y4J868-F1
#
_cell.length_a   1.000
_cell.length_b   1.000
_cell.length_c   1.000
_cell.angle_alpha   90.00
_cell.angle_beta   90.00
_cell.angle_gamma   90.00
#
_symmetry.space_group_name_H-M   'P 1'
#
loop_
_entity.id
_entity.type
_entity.pdbx_description
1 polymer ?
#
loop_
_entity_poly.entity_id
_entity_poly.type
_entity_poly.pdbx_seq_one_letter_code
_entity_poly.pdbx_strand_id
1 'polypeptide(L)'
;MSNPTVILNGDQIYCDELIRENARLTVQHEADVQRMRELQAAVIKAKSEAAEIAAVDESVAELERELKKAEADANSLSAKLADAIKALHFVMAGGDPCKVCAKVCMMGEGNCQPVWTGEKTED
;
A
#
# COMPACT_ATOMS: atom_id res chain seq x y z
N MET A 1 18.26 -22.53 77.56
CA MET A 1 19.08 -22.98 76.40
C MET A 1 19.60 -21.72 75.73
N SER A 2 20.87 -21.39 75.94
CA SER A 2 21.49 -20.17 75.41
C SER A 2 21.81 -20.35 73.94
N ASN A 3 21.29 -19.46 73.08
CA ASN A 3 21.65 -19.41 71.67
C ASN A 3 23.11 -18.91 71.57
N PRO A 4 24.06 -19.69 71.01
CA PRO A 4 25.41 -19.20 70.83
C PRO A 4 25.41 -18.09 69.77
N THR A 5 25.73 -16.87 70.18
CA THR A 5 25.98 -15.76 69.25
C THR A 5 27.29 -16.04 68.51
N VAL A 6 27.21 -16.33 67.22
CA VAL A 6 28.39 -16.44 66.35
C VAL A 6 28.83 -15.03 65.97
N ILE A 7 29.95 -14.58 66.51
CA ILE A 7 30.59 -13.32 66.11
C ILE A 7 31.47 -13.64 64.91
N LEU A 8 31.03 -13.22 63.72
CA LEU A 8 31.81 -13.37 62.49
C LEU A 8 32.93 -12.33 62.45
N ASN A 9 34.14 -12.75 62.05
CA ASN A 9 35.26 -11.84 61.82
C ASN A 9 35.13 -11.18 60.42
N GLY A 10 35.89 -10.09 60.19
CA GLY A 10 35.80 -9.29 58.96
C GLY A 10 35.90 -10.10 57.66
N ASP A 11 36.78 -11.11 57.61
CA ASP A 11 36.95 -11.98 56.44
C ASP A 11 35.72 -12.84 56.14
N GLN A 12 34.99 -13.28 57.17
CA GLN A 12 33.77 -14.07 57.01
C GLN A 12 32.63 -13.21 56.47
N ILE A 13 32.49 -11.98 56.99
CA ILE A 13 31.49 -11.02 56.50
C ILE A 13 31.74 -10.69 55.03
N TYR A 14 33.00 -10.45 54.66
CA TYR A 14 33.40 -10.17 53.28
C TYR A 14 33.10 -11.35 52.33
N CYS A 15 33.44 -12.57 52.71
CA CYS A 15 33.14 -13.76 51.91
C CYS A 15 31.62 -13.95 51.72
N ASP A 16 30.84 -13.78 52.79
CA ASP A 16 29.38 -13.92 52.74
C ASP A 16 28.73 -12.86 51.84
N GLU A 17 29.24 -11.63 51.88
CA GLU A 17 28.76 -10.55 51.02
C GLU A 17 29.08 -10.79 49.54
N LEU A 18 30.30 -11.25 49.24
CA LEU A 18 30.69 -11.67 47.90
C LEU A 18 29.81 -12.80 47.36
N ILE A 19 29.49 -13.81 48.18
CA ILE A 19 28.64 -14.92 47.76
C ILE A 19 27.23 -14.42 47.43
N ARG A 20 26.66 -13.57 48.30
CA ARG A 20 25.33 -12.97 48.06
C ARG A 20 25.31 -12.12 46.79
N GLU A 21 26.32 -11.29 46.58
CA GLU A 21 26.37 -10.41 45.42
C GLU A 21 26.59 -11.19 44.12
N ASN A 22 27.45 -12.21 44.12
CA ASN A 22 27.60 -13.10 42.97
C ASN A 22 26.30 -13.83 42.63
N ALA A 23 25.55 -14.30 43.63
CA ALA A 23 24.25 -14.91 43.41
C ALA A 23 23.25 -13.92 42.79
N ARG A 24 23.21 -12.68 43.30
CA ARG A 24 22.36 -11.60 42.76
C ARG A 24 22.69 -11.28 41.30
N LEU A 25 23.99 -11.13 41.00
CA LEU A 25 24.46 -10.84 39.65
C LEU A 25 24.20 -11.99 38.67
N THR A 26 24.30 -13.24 39.13
CA THR A 26 24.00 -14.42 38.30
C THR A 26 22.52 -14.41 37.88
N VAL A 27 21.62 -14.22 38.85
CA VAL A 27 20.17 -14.14 38.56
C VAL A 27 19.84 -12.99 37.61
N GLN A 28 20.47 -11.82 37.83
CA GLN A 28 20.26 -10.68 36.96
C GLN A 28 20.78 -10.94 35.54
N HIS A 29 21.97 -11.53 35.41
CA HIS A 29 22.56 -11.85 34.12
C HIS A 29 21.68 -12.81 33.31
N GLU A 30 21.17 -13.87 33.95
CA GLU A 30 20.28 -14.83 33.30
C GLU A 30 18.96 -14.16 32.86
N ALA A 31 18.39 -13.29 33.69
CA ALA A 31 17.19 -12.54 33.35
C ALA A 31 17.43 -11.59 32.16
N ASP A 32 18.57 -10.91 32.12
CA ASP A 32 18.93 -10.01 31.02
C ASP A 32 19.21 -10.79 29.73
N VAL A 33 19.87 -11.95 29.80
CA VAL A 33 20.06 -12.86 28.66
C VAL A 33 18.71 -13.31 28.10
N GLN A 34 17.76 -13.68 28.97
CA GLN A 34 16.43 -14.07 28.55
C GLN A 34 15.70 -12.91 27.86
N ARG A 35 15.73 -11.71 28.44
CA ARG A 35 15.13 -10.52 27.85
C ARG A 35 15.75 -10.18 26.49
N MET A 36 17.07 -10.29 26.36
CA MET A 36 17.76 -10.04 25.09
C MET A 36 17.29 -11.02 24.01
N ARG A 37 17.12 -12.31 24.33
CA ARG A 37 16.62 -13.31 23.37
C ARG A 37 15.20 -12.99 22.92
N GLU A 38 14.32 -12.61 23.84
CA GLU A 38 12.94 -12.23 23.53
C GLU A 38 12.89 -10.99 22.63
N LEU A 39 13.68 -9.96 22.93
CA LEU A 39 13.80 -8.76 22.11
C LEU A 39 14.37 -9.09 20.72
N GLN A 40 15.37 -9.96 20.62
CA GLN A 40 15.91 -10.40 19.32
C GLN A 40 14.85 -11.11 18.48
N ALA A 41 14.08 -12.01 19.08
CA ALA A 41 12.98 -12.70 18.39
C ALA A 41 11.90 -11.70 17.93
N ALA A 42 11.54 -10.73 18.78
CA ALA A 42 10.58 -9.68 18.43
C ALA A 42 11.08 -8.80 17.28
N VAL A 43 12.37 -8.44 17.25
CA VAL A 43 12.97 -7.66 16.15
C VAL A 43 12.97 -8.44 14.85
N ILE A 44 13.28 -9.74 14.87
CA ILE A 44 13.24 -10.59 13.66
C ILE A 44 11.82 -10.63 13.10
N LYS A 45 10.82 -10.84 13.98
CA LYS A 45 9.41 -10.85 13.59
C LYS A 45 8.96 -9.49 13.03
N ALA A 46 9.31 -8.39 13.68
CA ALA A 46 8.96 -7.05 13.21
C ALA A 46 9.59 -6.75 11.84
N LYS A 47 10.79 -7.26 11.56
CA LYS A 47 11.43 -7.13 10.25
C LYS A 47 10.73 -7.92 9.16
N SER A 48 10.26 -9.13 9.44
CA SER A 48 9.49 -9.91 8.46
C SER A 48 8.14 -9.25 8.17
N GLU A 49 7.44 -8.79 9.21
CA GLU A 49 6.17 -8.06 9.06
C GLU A 49 6.36 -6.75 8.27
N ALA A 50 7.44 -6.00 8.52
CA ALA A 50 7.76 -4.79 7.76
C ALA A 50 8.04 -5.10 6.26
N ALA A 51 8.66 -6.23 5.95
CA ALA A 51 8.89 -6.65 4.57
C ALA A 51 7.57 -7.04 3.87
N GLU A 52 6.66 -7.71 4.57
CA GLU A 52 5.33 -8.04 4.07
C GLU A 52 4.50 -6.77 3.80
N ILE A 53 4.53 -5.80 4.71
CA ILE A 53 3.87 -4.50 4.54
C ILE A 53 4.42 -3.78 3.31
N ALA A 54 5.74 -3.73 3.14
CA ALA A 54 6.36 -3.07 1.98
C ALA A 54 5.93 -3.71 0.64
N ALA A 55 5.79 -5.03 0.58
CA ALA A 55 5.29 -5.73 -0.60
C ALA A 55 3.81 -5.40 -0.89
N VAL A 56 2.99 -5.28 0.16
CA VAL A 56 1.58 -4.85 0.01
C VAL A 56 1.51 -3.41 -0.47
N ASP A 57 2.30 -2.49 0.09
CA ASP A 57 2.33 -1.08 -0.33
C ASP A 57 2.67 -0.92 -1.81
N GLU A 58 3.60 -1.73 -2.33
CA GLU A 58 3.93 -1.74 -3.76
C GLU A 58 2.74 -2.19 -4.62
N SER A 59 2.02 -3.24 -4.19
CA SER A 59 0.82 -3.72 -4.88
C SER A 59 -0.33 -2.70 -4.86
N VAL A 60 -0.50 -1.99 -3.75
CA VAL A 60 -1.51 -0.92 -3.61
C VAL A 60 -1.17 0.25 -4.54
N ALA A 61 0.10 0.65 -4.59
CA ALA A 61 0.54 1.73 -5.48
C ALA A 61 0.28 1.41 -6.96
N GLU A 62 0.40 0.14 -7.37
CA GLU A 62 0.08 -0.27 -8.74
C GLU A 62 -1.43 -0.21 -9.02
N LEU A 63 -2.24 -0.75 -8.11
CA LEU A 63 -3.71 -0.69 -8.22
C LEU A 63 -4.23 0.75 -8.28
N GLU A 64 -3.61 1.67 -7.53
CA GLU A 64 -3.95 3.11 -7.61
C GLU A 64 -3.64 3.74 -8.97
N ARG A 65 -2.57 3.31 -9.65
CA ARG A 65 -2.25 3.77 -11.01
C ARG A 65 -3.26 3.23 -12.02
N GLU A 66 -3.59 1.95 -11.92
CA GLU A 66 -4.59 1.31 -12.77
C GLU A 66 -5.96 1.96 -12.60
N LEU A 67 -6.37 2.25 -11.37
CA LEU A 67 -7.62 2.93 -11.07
C LEU A 67 -7.67 4.32 -11.72
N LYS A 68 -6.62 5.13 -11.57
CA LYS A 68 -6.55 6.47 -12.20
C LYS A 68 -6.65 6.39 -13.71
N LYS A 69 -6.02 5.40 -14.34
CA LYS A 69 -6.12 5.19 -15.78
C LYS A 69 -7.55 4.82 -16.18
N ALA A 70 -8.16 3.86 -15.48
CA ALA A 70 -9.52 3.44 -15.73
C ALA A 70 -10.54 4.59 -15.54
N GLU A 71 -10.34 5.45 -14.54
CA GLU A 71 -11.15 6.65 -14.32
C GLU A 71 -11.00 7.66 -15.48
N ALA A 72 -9.78 7.89 -15.96
CA ALA A 72 -9.54 8.78 -17.11
C ALA A 72 -10.20 8.24 -18.39
N ASP A 73 -10.08 6.94 -18.64
CA ASP A 73 -10.69 6.25 -19.79
C ASP A 73 -12.22 6.33 -19.70
N ALA A 74 -12.81 6.04 -18.53
CA ALA A 74 -14.24 6.13 -18.31
C ALA A 74 -14.78 7.55 -18.51
N ASN A 75 -14.06 8.57 -18.02
CA ASN A 75 -14.43 9.97 -18.22
C ASN A 75 -14.36 10.38 -19.70
N SER A 76 -13.34 9.93 -20.42
CA SER A 76 -13.19 10.16 -21.86
C SER A 76 -14.35 9.54 -22.65
N LEU A 77 -14.69 8.28 -22.36
CA LEU A 77 -15.81 7.57 -22.99
C LEU A 77 -17.16 8.23 -22.66
N SER A 78 -17.35 8.66 -21.40
CA SER A 78 -18.55 9.37 -20.98
C SER A 78 -18.74 10.69 -21.74
N ALA A 79 -17.65 11.45 -21.94
CA ALA A 79 -17.68 12.68 -22.75
C ALA A 79 -18.03 12.40 -24.21
N LYS A 80 -17.39 11.39 -24.83
CA LYS A 80 -17.70 10.98 -26.22
C LYS A 80 -19.15 10.54 -26.37
N LEU A 81 -19.68 9.79 -25.40
CA LEU A 81 -21.08 9.36 -25.40
C LEU A 81 -22.02 10.57 -25.31
N ALA A 82 -21.73 11.53 -24.44
CA ALA A 82 -22.53 12.74 -24.31
C ALA A 82 -22.57 13.55 -25.62
N ASP A 83 -21.44 13.66 -26.33
CA ASP A 83 -21.37 14.35 -27.61
C ASP A 83 -22.08 13.58 -28.73
N ALA A 84 -21.98 12.25 -28.76
CA ALA A 84 -22.73 11.41 -29.67
C ALA A 84 -24.25 11.56 -29.47
N ILE A 85 -24.72 11.60 -28.22
CA ILE A 85 -26.14 11.84 -27.89
C ILE A 85 -26.59 13.22 -28.41
N LYS A 86 -25.79 14.27 -28.20
CA LYS A 86 -26.11 15.61 -28.74
C LYS A 86 -26.18 15.61 -30.26
N ALA A 87 -25.24 14.96 -30.93
CA ALA A 87 -25.21 14.86 -32.39
C ALA A 87 -26.46 14.13 -32.92
N LEU A 88 -26.87 13.04 -32.26
CA LEU A 88 -28.10 12.33 -32.59
C LEU A 88 -29.34 13.21 -32.43
N HIS A 89 -29.48 13.91 -31.30
CA HIS A 89 -30.59 14.84 -31.08
C HIS A 89 -30.64 15.95 -32.13
N PHE A 90 -29.49 16.48 -32.55
CA PHE A 90 -29.41 17.49 -33.61
C PHE A 90 -29.94 16.97 -34.96
N VAL A 91 -29.52 15.77 -35.38
CA VAL A 91 -29.99 15.17 -36.63
C VAL A 91 -31.47 14.82 -36.56
N MET A 92 -31.94 14.27 -35.43
CA MET A 92 -33.36 13.95 -35.21
C MET A 92 -34.26 15.19 -35.25
N ALA A 93 -33.74 16.36 -34.91
CA ALA A 93 -34.45 17.64 -35.03
C ALA A 93 -34.45 18.23 -36.46
N GLY A 94 -33.96 17.48 -37.47
CA GLY A 94 -33.87 17.91 -38.86
C GLY A 94 -32.57 18.66 -39.22
N GLY A 95 -31.57 18.64 -38.33
CA GLY A 95 -30.25 19.20 -38.61
C GLY A 95 -29.49 18.44 -39.69
N ASP A 96 -28.65 19.15 -40.46
CA ASP A 96 -27.85 18.56 -41.55
C ASP A 96 -26.79 17.58 -41.00
N PRO A 97 -26.88 16.27 -41.29
CA PRO A 97 -25.94 15.27 -40.78
C PRO A 97 -24.50 15.48 -41.25
N CYS A 98 -24.28 16.22 -42.35
CA CYS A 98 -22.92 16.56 -42.80
C CYS A 98 -22.19 17.48 -41.80
N LYS A 99 -22.91 18.20 -40.93
CA LYS A 99 -22.32 19.08 -39.90
C LYS A 99 -21.76 18.34 -38.69
N VAL A 100 -22.19 17.10 -38.47
CA VAL A 100 -21.73 16.24 -37.35
C VAL A 100 -20.99 14.99 -37.83
N CYS A 101 -20.77 14.87 -39.15
CA CYS A 101 -20.04 13.77 -39.75
C CYS A 101 -18.53 13.88 -39.49
N ALA A 102 -17.86 12.76 -39.19
CA ALA A 102 -16.41 12.71 -38.97
C ALA A 102 -15.58 12.74 -40.27
N LYS A 103 -16.21 12.64 -41.44
CA LYS A 103 -15.55 12.70 -42.75
C LYS A 103 -15.62 14.11 -43.32
N VAL A 104 -14.52 14.56 -43.93
CA VAL A 104 -14.51 15.77 -44.77
C VAL A 104 -15.40 15.48 -45.99
N CYS A 105 -16.58 16.08 -46.02
CA CYS A 105 -17.50 15.99 -47.14
C CYS A 105 -16.98 16.86 -48.29
N MET A 106 -16.68 16.25 -49.44
CA MET A 106 -16.54 17.00 -50.70
C MET A 106 -17.94 17.33 -51.20
N MET A 107 -18.50 18.40 -50.66
CA MET A 107 -19.83 18.91 -50.99
C MET A 107 -19.98 19.03 -52.52
N GLY A 108 -20.98 18.33 -53.09
CA GLY A 108 -21.42 18.54 -54.48
C GLY A 108 -21.20 17.38 -55.47
N GLU A 109 -20.49 16.31 -55.12
CA GLU A 109 -20.26 15.19 -56.05
C GLU A 109 -21.35 14.10 -56.03
N GLY A 110 -22.40 14.24 -55.21
CA GLY A 110 -23.53 13.30 -55.16
C GLY A 110 -23.22 11.90 -54.60
N ASN A 111 -21.96 11.56 -54.39
CA ASN A 111 -21.50 10.24 -53.92
C ASN A 111 -21.30 10.15 -52.39
N CYS A 112 -21.65 11.18 -51.61
CA CYS A 112 -21.51 11.12 -50.16
C CYS A 112 -22.70 10.36 -49.55
N GLN A 113 -22.48 9.10 -49.17
CA GLN A 113 -23.37 8.41 -48.24
C GLN A 113 -22.87 8.64 -46.81
N PRO A 114 -23.67 9.24 -45.92
CA PRO A 114 -23.28 9.40 -44.52
C PRO A 114 -23.13 8.02 -43.89
N VAL A 115 -21.90 7.66 -43.54
CA VAL A 115 -21.58 6.43 -42.80
C VAL A 115 -21.23 6.83 -41.37
N TRP A 116 -22.03 6.39 -40.41
CA TRP A 116 -21.70 6.50 -39.00
C TRP A 116 -20.59 5.51 -38.67
N THR A 117 -19.37 5.97 -38.43
CA THR A 117 -18.23 5.07 -38.18
C THR A 117 -17.99 4.74 -36.70
N GLY A 118 -18.71 5.35 -35.76
CA GLY A 118 -18.34 5.23 -34.34
C GLY A 118 -16.90 5.74 -34.08
N GLU A 119 -16.32 5.34 -32.94
CA GLU A 119 -14.92 5.68 -32.57
C GLU A 119 -13.93 5.31 -33.67
N LYS A 120 -13.03 6.25 -34.02
CA LYS A 120 -11.79 5.89 -34.71
C LYS A 120 -10.91 5.20 -33.67
N THR A 121 -10.73 3.89 -33.80
CA THR A 121 -9.65 3.16 -33.15
C THR A 121 -8.33 3.69 -33.73
N GLU A 122 -7.47 4.23 -32.87
CA GLU A 122 -6.07 4.49 -33.22
C GLU A 122 -5.33 3.15 -33.15
N ASP A 123 -4.70 2.75 -34.26
CA ASP A 123 -3.78 1.61 -34.37
C ASP A 123 -2.45 1.89 -33.64
#